data_AF-A0A921B0D7-F1
#
_entry.id   AF-A0A921B0D7-F1
#
_cell.length_a   1.000
_cell.length_b   1.000
_cell.length_c   1.000
_cell.angle_alpha   90.00
_cell.angle_beta   90.00
_cell.angle_gamma   90.00
#
_symmetry.space_group_name_H-M   'P 1'
#
loop_
_entity.id
_entity.type
_entity.pdbx_description
1 polymer ?
#
loop_
_entity_poly.entity_id
_entity_poly.type
_entity_poly.pdbx_seq_one_letter_code
_entity_poly.pdbx_strand_id
1 'polypeptide(L)'
;MKNILSKTVLALGITAMVMAGCTENGTSEKQYVYLSDAACTFQSAGNEPFTITVETSPAEWTVTPGASWVTAEKSGNDLVLTVADNADGMERTTTISVTAGQAEQTITVIQLSDDDLPMRFRKLADLHSSVISPNGKWVGGYYSVGDESAGALFYIVFINLETDERIELGPYPESLVFLTSVVCMTDTGILYGIEANGGIKVFDVNEKDYYVLEVPGMNTAAIGISNISADGSFWVGWDQVDGYYRPFVVENGTATMLPLPEENFRGPYEDGEINLMARGFSEDHSIIYGTTWDNKDFGMIYWDADRNVHFVGEDARKVTTIQRPDGYGGTYDYNIVDGMISWSGQYQISPNGRWIAGTFRTETAADDGNSIEQAYIPAFYDVENNKTYTFEEHGDGSGMFVTDDGIGFIGTPSMYTSSCQVVKIETGESLGTLQQYILDLYGIYMPSGYLVYLTPDKEIWWGATFETEGIVASAPNWYLAPPLAK
;
A
#
# COMPACT_ATOMS: atom_id res chain seq x y z
N MET A 1 39.06 -2.48 -3.76
CA MET A 1 38.36 -1.19 -3.59
C MET A 1 36.98 -1.55 -3.07
N LYS A 2 36.77 -1.47 -1.76
CA LYS A 2 35.48 -1.76 -1.14
C LYS A 2 34.62 -0.52 -1.33
N ASN A 3 33.59 -0.63 -2.16
CA ASN A 3 32.68 0.47 -2.46
C ASN A 3 31.74 0.65 -1.27
N ILE A 4 32.12 1.50 -0.33
CA ILE A 4 31.14 2.27 0.44
C ILE A 4 30.39 3.09 -0.62
N LEU A 5 29.08 2.87 -0.77
CA LEU A 5 28.20 3.73 -1.57
C LEU A 5 28.05 5.08 -0.86
N SER A 6 29.15 5.83 -0.76
CA SER A 6 29.13 7.25 -0.43
C SER A 6 29.18 8.01 -1.74
N LYS A 7 28.03 8.58 -2.09
CA LYS A 7 27.79 9.81 -2.87
C LYS A 7 26.42 9.66 -3.52
N THR A 8 25.38 10.18 -2.87
CA THR A 8 24.51 11.25 -3.38
C THR A 8 23.45 11.55 -2.31
N VAL A 9 23.67 12.68 -1.62
CA VAL A 9 22.71 13.62 -1.04
C VAL A 9 21.34 13.06 -0.62
N LEU A 10 21.21 12.67 0.65
CA LEU A 10 20.00 12.98 1.41
C LEU A 10 20.37 14.03 2.46
N ALA A 11 20.28 15.30 2.08
CA ALA A 11 20.19 16.38 3.05
C ALA A 11 18.74 16.41 3.61
N LEU A 12 18.35 15.36 4.34
CA LEU A 12 17.18 15.42 5.23
C LEU A 12 17.60 16.18 6.48
N GLY A 13 17.53 17.50 6.40
CA GLY A 13 17.93 18.38 7.49
C GLY A 13 16.88 19.44 7.78
N ILE A 14 15.70 19.05 8.26
CA ILE A 14 14.88 19.88 9.17
C ILE A 14 14.15 18.96 10.15
N THR A 15 14.77 18.66 11.29
CA THR A 15 14.05 18.15 12.47
C THR A 15 13.53 19.34 13.26
N ALA A 16 12.23 19.30 13.59
CA ALA A 16 11.46 20.35 14.23
C ALA A 16 12.16 21.02 15.44
N MET A 17 12.26 22.36 15.40
CA MET A 17 12.43 23.16 16.60
C MET A 17 11.09 23.18 17.35
N VAL A 18 10.95 22.39 18.42
CA VAL A 18 9.87 22.60 19.40
C VAL A 18 10.23 23.84 20.22
N MET A 19 9.83 25.03 19.76
CA MET A 19 9.80 26.21 20.61
C MET A 19 8.52 26.20 21.44
N ALA A 20 8.59 25.63 22.65
CA ALA A 20 7.60 25.88 23.68
C ALA A 20 7.72 27.35 24.13
N GLY A 21 6.89 28.22 23.58
CA GLY A 21 6.79 29.62 23.95
C GLY A 21 6.14 29.78 25.33
N CYS A 22 6.97 29.93 26.36
CA CYS A 22 6.65 30.71 27.56
C CYS A 22 7.71 31.80 27.72
N THR A 23 7.29 33.05 27.63
CA THR A 23 8.12 34.23 27.86
C THR A 23 8.66 34.25 29.28
N GLU A 24 9.96 33.97 29.46
CA GLU A 24 10.73 34.43 30.62
C GLU A 24 12.11 34.93 30.20
N ASN A 25 12.50 36.08 30.75
CA ASN A 25 13.80 36.71 30.58
C ASN A 25 14.91 35.85 31.22
N GLY A 26 15.62 35.07 30.41
CA GLY A 26 16.87 34.42 30.77
C GLY A 26 17.60 34.00 29.49
N THR A 27 18.90 34.26 29.38
CA THR A 27 19.74 33.71 28.31
C THR A 27 19.83 32.19 28.49
N SER A 28 18.86 31.42 27.98
CA SER A 28 19.04 29.99 27.79
C SER A 28 19.92 29.78 26.56
N GLU A 29 21.04 29.08 26.72
CA GLU A 29 21.81 28.62 25.57
C GLU A 29 20.90 27.74 24.70
N LYS A 30 20.85 28.03 23.39
CA LYS A 30 20.12 27.20 22.42
C LYS A 30 20.73 25.81 22.43
N GLN A 31 19.96 24.80 22.82
CA GLN A 31 20.40 23.41 22.82
C GLN A 31 20.12 22.79 21.46
N TYR A 32 21.11 22.08 20.91
CA TYR A 32 21.00 21.45 19.61
C TYR A 32 21.96 20.26 19.49
N VAL A 33 21.64 19.39 18.54
CA VAL A 33 22.51 18.34 18.01
C VAL A 33 22.49 18.50 16.49
N TYR A 34 23.65 18.62 15.88
CA TYR A 34 23.86 18.63 14.44
C TYR A 34 24.71 17.41 14.06
N LEU A 35 24.32 16.73 13.00
CA LEU A 35 24.94 15.52 12.49
C LEU A 35 25.37 15.78 11.04
N SER A 36 26.58 15.34 10.65
CA SER A 36 26.98 15.39 9.24
C SER A 36 26.10 14.53 8.35
N ASP A 37 25.60 13.42 8.90
CA ASP A 37 24.75 12.45 8.24
C ASP A 37 23.69 11.96 9.21
N ALA A 38 22.42 12.09 8.84
CA ALA A 38 21.28 11.59 9.61
C ALA A 38 20.90 10.13 9.25
N ALA A 39 21.56 9.54 8.25
CA ALA A 39 21.38 8.14 7.87
C ALA A 39 22.63 7.57 7.23
N CYS A 40 22.83 6.26 7.34
CA CYS A 40 23.87 5.52 6.64
C CYS A 40 23.45 4.09 6.28
N THR A 41 24.05 3.56 5.22
CA THR A 41 23.76 2.22 4.70
C THR A 41 25.03 1.38 4.68
N PHE A 42 24.90 0.13 5.14
CA PHE A 42 25.95 -0.88 5.15
C PHE A 42 25.56 -2.07 4.27
N GLN A 43 26.56 -2.72 3.66
CA GLN A 43 26.39 -3.97 2.94
C GLN A 43 26.06 -5.13 3.90
N SER A 44 25.66 -6.28 3.35
CA SER A 44 25.42 -7.48 4.16
C SER A 44 26.65 -7.88 4.97
N ALA A 45 27.84 -7.83 4.36
CA ALA A 45 29.08 -8.24 5.02
C ALA A 45 30.30 -7.42 4.58
N GLY A 46 31.36 -7.49 5.39
CA GLY A 46 32.68 -6.94 5.04
C GLY A 46 32.76 -5.41 5.06
N ASN A 47 31.87 -4.77 5.80
CA ASN A 47 31.80 -3.33 6.00
C ASN A 47 33.02 -2.77 6.72
N GLU A 48 33.39 -1.54 6.35
CA GLU A 48 34.34 -0.73 7.12
C GLU A 48 33.56 0.22 8.05
N PRO A 49 34.13 0.66 9.19
CA PRO A 49 33.48 1.63 10.06
C PRO A 49 33.10 2.93 9.33
N PHE A 50 31.94 3.49 9.67
CA PHE A 50 31.45 4.76 9.13
C PHE A 50 31.55 5.86 10.20
N THR A 51 31.97 7.07 9.83
CA THR A 51 32.18 8.16 10.79
C THR A 51 31.24 9.31 10.51
N ILE A 52 30.52 9.76 11.55
CA ILE A 52 29.61 10.90 11.53
C ILE A 52 30.20 12.00 12.43
N THR A 53 30.27 13.23 11.94
CA THR A 53 30.65 14.38 12.77
C THR A 53 29.43 14.89 13.53
N VAL A 54 29.61 15.11 14.83
CA VAL A 54 28.58 15.54 15.77
C VAL A 54 28.96 16.90 16.34
N GLU A 55 28.10 17.90 16.14
CA GLU A 55 28.23 19.22 16.74
C GLU A 55 27.04 19.48 17.68
N THR A 56 27.31 19.77 18.96
CA THR A 56 26.25 19.89 19.96
C THR A 56 26.39 21.13 20.83
N SER A 57 25.25 21.60 21.33
CA SER A 57 25.17 22.48 22.51
C SER A 57 24.15 21.89 23.47
N PRO A 58 24.51 21.56 24.72
CA PRO A 58 25.85 21.60 25.32
C PRO A 58 26.86 20.65 24.63
N ALA A 59 28.16 20.87 24.85
CA ALA A 59 29.22 20.04 24.25
C ALA A 59 29.24 18.58 24.75
N GLU A 60 28.64 18.32 25.90
CA GLU A 60 28.43 16.96 26.39
C GLU A 60 27.21 16.33 25.71
N TRP A 61 27.42 15.13 25.17
CA TRP A 61 26.41 14.38 24.44
C TRP A 61 26.58 12.88 24.66
N THR A 62 25.47 12.16 24.61
CA THR A 62 25.37 10.71 24.77
C THR A 62 24.86 10.08 23.49
N VAL A 63 25.17 8.80 23.31
CA VAL A 63 24.69 7.99 22.18
C VAL A 63 24.13 6.67 22.66
N THR A 64 23.00 6.27 22.08
CA THR A 64 22.32 5.01 22.38
C THR A 64 22.01 4.28 21.08
N PRO A 65 22.71 3.16 20.77
CA PRO A 65 22.34 2.30 19.66
C PRO A 65 20.99 1.63 19.87
N GLY A 66 20.14 1.61 18.85
CA GLY A 66 18.82 0.97 18.91
C GLY A 66 18.83 -0.54 18.70
N ALA A 67 19.96 -1.13 18.31
CA ALA A 67 20.08 -2.58 18.11
C ALA A 67 21.47 -3.11 18.46
N SER A 68 21.51 -4.39 18.85
CA SER A 68 22.76 -5.07 19.26
C SER A 68 23.74 -5.32 18.12
N TRP A 69 23.30 -5.25 16.86
CA TRP A 69 24.14 -5.44 15.68
C TRP A 69 24.86 -4.16 15.22
N VAL A 70 24.57 -3.00 15.84
CA VAL A 70 25.28 -1.74 15.60
C VAL A 70 26.02 -1.31 16.87
N THR A 71 27.30 -1.02 16.73
CA THR A 71 28.10 -0.37 17.78
C THR A 71 28.34 1.08 17.39
N ALA A 72 28.14 2.00 18.34
CA ALA A 72 28.36 3.43 18.15
C ALA A 72 29.36 3.93 19.20
N GLU A 73 30.57 4.28 18.75
CA GLU A 73 31.67 4.69 19.63
C GLU A 73 32.00 6.17 19.48
N LYS A 74 32.04 6.89 20.61
CA LYS A 74 32.38 8.31 20.65
C LYS A 74 33.90 8.51 20.61
N SER A 75 34.36 9.36 19.70
CA SER A 75 35.74 9.80 19.58
C SER A 75 35.79 11.32 19.42
N GLY A 76 35.73 12.04 20.55
CA GLY A 76 35.64 13.51 20.53
C GLY A 76 34.31 13.98 19.94
N ASN A 77 34.37 14.69 18.81
CA ASN A 77 33.21 15.12 18.03
C ASN A 77 32.82 14.12 16.94
N ASP A 78 33.52 13.00 16.81
CA ASP A 78 33.20 11.97 15.84
C ASP A 78 32.44 10.83 16.51
N LEU A 79 31.42 10.32 15.82
CA LEU A 79 30.71 9.09 16.15
C LEU A 79 31.08 8.02 15.12
N VAL A 80 31.71 6.94 15.57
CA VAL A 80 32.13 5.83 14.71
C VAL A 80 31.13 4.69 14.83
N LEU A 81 30.52 4.33 13.70
CA LEU A 81 29.54 3.26 13.58
C LEU A 81 30.20 2.01 12.98
N THR A 82 29.98 0.86 13.61
CA THR A 82 30.35 -0.45 13.05
C THR A 82 29.15 -1.38 13.13
N VAL A 83 28.98 -2.22 12.12
CA VAL A 83 27.89 -3.19 12.05
C VAL A 83 28.42 -4.61 11.98
N ALA A 84 27.77 -5.54 12.67
CA ALA A 84 28.01 -6.96 12.47
C ALA A 84 27.52 -7.39 11.07
N ASP A 85 28.05 -8.47 10.52
CA ASP A 85 27.55 -9.03 9.26
C ASP A 85 26.06 -9.44 9.40
N ASN A 86 25.30 -9.30 8.31
CA ASN A 86 23.88 -9.59 8.22
C ASN A 86 23.66 -10.85 7.37
N ALA A 87 23.59 -12.01 8.04
CA ALA A 87 23.42 -13.32 7.39
C ALA A 87 21.94 -13.74 7.26
N ASP A 88 21.00 -12.95 7.78
CA ASP A 88 19.59 -13.36 7.94
C ASP A 88 18.75 -13.10 6.68
N GLY A 89 19.38 -12.54 5.63
CA GLY A 89 18.76 -12.34 4.32
C GLY A 89 17.71 -11.24 4.22
N MET A 90 17.42 -10.55 5.32
CA MET A 90 16.58 -9.37 5.35
C MET A 90 17.43 -8.12 5.49
N GLU A 91 17.06 -7.05 4.78
CA GLU A 91 17.44 -5.72 5.22
C GLU A 91 16.99 -5.49 6.67
N ARG A 92 17.90 -4.95 7.49
CA ARG A 92 17.61 -4.59 8.87
C ARG A 92 17.90 -3.12 9.11
N THR A 93 16.98 -2.46 9.80
CA THR A 93 17.07 -1.04 10.10
C THR A 93 17.01 -0.82 11.60
N THR A 94 17.79 0.12 12.10
CA THR A 94 17.72 0.59 13.47
C THR A 94 17.97 2.10 13.53
N THR A 95 17.69 2.71 14.67
CA THR A 95 17.99 4.11 14.94
C THR A 95 19.04 4.21 16.04
N ILE A 96 19.95 5.17 15.92
CA ILE A 96 20.86 5.56 17.00
C ILE A 96 20.41 6.92 17.51
N SER A 97 20.09 7.03 18.80
CA SER A 97 19.75 8.31 19.43
C SER A 97 21.02 9.03 19.89
N VAL A 98 21.15 10.31 19.52
CA VAL A 98 22.19 11.23 19.97
C VAL A 98 21.53 12.37 20.74
N THR A 99 21.89 12.52 22.01
CA THR A 99 21.25 13.49 22.92
C THR A 99 22.28 14.47 23.49
N ALA A 100 21.98 15.77 23.46
CA ALA A 100 22.73 16.82 24.14
C ALA A 100 21.78 17.73 24.91
N GLY A 101 21.80 17.66 26.25
CA GLY A 101 20.83 18.36 27.08
C GLY A 101 19.39 17.87 26.82
N GLN A 102 18.54 18.75 26.30
CA GLN A 102 17.15 18.52 25.89
C GLN A 102 17.01 18.34 24.37
N ALA A 103 18.08 18.51 23.60
CA ALA A 103 18.08 18.26 22.16
C ALA A 103 18.40 16.79 21.87
N GLU A 104 17.65 16.19 20.94
CA GLU A 104 17.82 14.82 20.48
C GLU A 104 17.77 14.79 18.95
N GLN A 105 18.64 13.99 18.35
CA GLN A 105 18.59 13.62 16.93
C GLN A 105 18.77 12.11 16.79
N THR A 106 18.24 11.56 15.72
CA THR A 106 18.36 10.15 15.38
C THR A 106 19.18 9.96 14.13
N ILE A 107 19.99 8.91 14.11
CA ILE A 107 20.68 8.42 12.91
C ILE A 107 20.01 7.12 12.50
N THR A 108 19.51 7.05 11.27
CA THR A 108 18.96 5.81 10.71
C THR A 108 20.09 4.95 10.15
N VAL A 109 20.25 3.74 10.65
CA VAL A 109 21.23 2.77 10.16
C VAL A 109 20.51 1.64 9.45
N ILE A 110 20.79 1.49 8.16
CA ILE A 110 20.24 0.44 7.31
C ILE A 110 21.36 -0.52 6.96
N GLN A 111 21.14 -1.81 7.12
CA GLN A 111 22.06 -2.84 6.63
C GLN A 111 21.34 -3.75 5.65
N LEU A 112 21.85 -3.81 4.43
CA LEU A 112 21.24 -4.56 3.33
C LEU A 112 21.27 -6.07 3.60
N SER A 113 20.35 -6.78 2.94
CA SER A 113 20.33 -8.25 2.85
C SER A 113 21.56 -8.79 2.12
N ASP A 114 21.88 -10.07 2.33
CA ASP A 114 22.91 -10.77 1.57
C ASP A 114 22.62 -10.77 0.05
N ASP A 115 23.55 -10.24 -0.74
CA ASP A 115 23.46 -10.18 -2.21
C ASP A 115 23.64 -11.55 -2.88
N ASP A 116 24.09 -12.58 -2.13
CA ASP A 116 24.18 -13.95 -2.62
C ASP A 116 22.84 -14.71 -2.53
N LEU A 117 21.81 -14.12 -1.91
CA LEU A 117 20.47 -14.70 -1.88
C LEU A 117 19.75 -14.55 -3.22
N PRO A 118 18.79 -15.44 -3.53
CA PRO A 118 18.08 -15.41 -4.80
C PRO A 118 17.15 -14.20 -4.95
N MET A 119 16.89 -13.46 -3.86
CA MET A 119 16.03 -12.27 -3.84
C MET A 119 16.55 -11.25 -2.82
N ARG A 120 16.29 -9.97 -3.07
CA ARG A 120 16.59 -8.82 -2.20
C ARG A 120 15.31 -8.37 -1.50
N PHE A 121 15.35 -8.29 -0.18
CA PHE A 121 14.28 -7.69 0.62
C PHE A 121 14.57 -6.21 0.91
N ARG A 122 13.56 -5.36 0.73
CA ARG A 122 13.61 -3.93 1.08
C ARG A 122 12.30 -3.50 1.71
N LYS A 123 12.39 -2.76 2.80
CA LYS A 123 11.23 -2.18 3.48
C LYS A 123 11.23 -0.66 3.30
N LEU A 124 10.09 -0.12 2.89
CA LEU A 124 9.91 1.29 2.56
C LEU A 124 9.25 2.04 3.72
N ALA A 125 9.93 2.02 4.87
CA ALA A 125 9.40 2.60 6.11
C ALA A 125 9.39 4.14 6.11
N ASP A 126 10.16 4.77 5.21
CA ASP A 126 10.23 6.23 5.05
C ASP A 126 9.02 6.79 4.29
N LEU A 127 8.38 5.98 3.44
CA LEU A 127 7.28 6.44 2.58
C LEU A 127 5.94 6.43 3.32
N HIS A 128 5.17 7.51 3.19
CA HIS A 128 3.80 7.60 3.71
C HIS A 128 2.81 6.75 2.91
N SER A 129 3.06 6.62 1.61
CA SER A 129 2.28 5.81 0.68
C SER A 129 3.19 5.41 -0.48
N SER A 130 3.01 4.19 -0.98
CA SER A 130 3.77 3.70 -2.13
C SER A 130 2.98 2.69 -2.95
N VAL A 131 3.32 2.60 -4.22
CA VAL A 131 2.75 1.69 -5.21
C VAL A 131 3.86 1.11 -6.07
N ILE A 132 3.57 0.01 -6.74
CA ILE A 132 4.48 -0.66 -7.67
C ILE A 132 3.87 -0.66 -9.07
N SER A 133 4.72 -0.56 -10.11
CA SER A 133 4.29 -0.66 -11.49
C SER A 133 3.91 -2.10 -11.87
N PRO A 134 3.05 -2.32 -12.89
CA PRO A 134 2.59 -3.65 -13.29
C PRO A 134 3.70 -4.70 -13.46
N ASN A 135 4.82 -4.38 -14.10
CA ASN A 135 5.93 -5.31 -14.26
C ASN A 135 6.93 -5.31 -13.09
N GLY A 136 6.69 -4.52 -12.04
CA GLY A 136 7.58 -4.39 -10.89
C GLY A 136 8.86 -3.60 -11.13
N LYS A 137 9.07 -3.00 -12.29
CA LYS A 137 10.27 -2.19 -12.59
C LYS A 137 10.40 -0.99 -11.67
N TRP A 138 9.27 -0.35 -11.35
CA TRP A 138 9.28 0.85 -10.56
C TRP A 138 8.44 0.73 -9.30
N VAL A 139 8.97 1.28 -8.22
CA VAL A 139 8.18 1.68 -7.06
C VAL A 139 8.08 3.20 -7.04
N GLY A 140 6.89 3.72 -6.81
CA GLY A 140 6.62 5.15 -6.66
C GLY A 140 5.97 5.43 -5.32
N GLY A 141 6.36 6.52 -4.66
CA GLY A 141 5.77 6.92 -3.39
C GLY A 141 6.15 8.34 -2.99
N TYR A 142 5.83 8.70 -1.75
CA TYR A 142 6.21 10.00 -1.21
C TYR A 142 6.45 9.97 0.28
N TYR A 143 7.22 10.94 0.77
CA TYR A 143 7.29 11.30 2.18
C TYR A 143 7.22 12.82 2.33
N SER A 144 7.02 13.29 3.56
CA SER A 144 6.96 14.71 3.87
C SER A 144 7.70 15.04 5.16
N VAL A 145 8.21 16.26 5.25
CA VAL A 145 8.84 16.81 6.47
C VAL A 145 8.19 18.14 6.82
N GLY A 146 8.07 18.44 8.11
CA GLY A 146 7.52 19.71 8.57
C GLY A 146 8.41 20.88 8.19
N ASP A 147 7.80 22.00 7.78
CA ASP A 147 8.47 23.25 7.45
C ASP A 147 7.73 24.45 8.05
N GLU A 148 8.46 25.36 8.69
CA GLU A 148 7.88 26.50 9.40
C GLU A 148 7.13 27.48 8.48
N SER A 149 7.50 27.55 7.21
CA SER A 149 6.96 28.51 6.24
C SER A 149 5.90 27.91 5.30
N ALA A 150 6.09 26.65 4.94
CA ALA A 150 5.26 25.92 3.98
C ALA A 150 4.30 24.93 4.63
N GLY A 151 4.35 24.75 5.96
CA GLY A 151 3.62 23.69 6.67
C GLY A 151 4.36 22.36 6.55
N ALA A 152 4.45 21.83 5.33
CA ALA A 152 5.24 20.66 4.99
C ALA A 152 5.93 20.79 3.62
N LEU A 153 7.04 20.07 3.47
CA LEU A 153 7.74 19.85 2.21
C LEU A 153 7.57 18.39 1.80
N PHE A 154 7.03 18.17 0.60
CA PHE A 154 6.80 16.87 0.01
C PHE A 154 7.93 16.47 -0.92
N TYR A 155 8.35 15.21 -0.82
CA TYR A 155 9.35 14.58 -1.67
C TYR A 155 8.72 13.38 -2.36
N ILE A 156 8.79 13.35 -3.69
CA ILE A 156 8.26 12.25 -4.50
C ILE A 156 9.42 11.32 -4.82
N VAL A 157 9.23 10.04 -4.55
CA VAL A 157 10.27 9.02 -4.63
C VAL A 157 9.93 8.03 -5.74
N PHE A 158 10.91 7.76 -6.58
CA PHE A 158 10.89 6.67 -7.55
C PHE A 158 12.07 5.74 -7.25
N ILE A 159 11.83 4.44 -7.25
CA ILE A 159 12.87 3.42 -7.07
C ILE A 159 12.82 2.50 -8.28
N ASN A 160 13.92 2.43 -9.01
CA ASN A 160 14.08 1.47 -10.11
C ASN A 160 14.56 0.13 -9.54
N LEU A 161 13.74 -0.92 -9.59
CA LEU A 161 14.03 -2.20 -8.97
C LEU A 161 15.08 -3.03 -9.73
N GLU A 162 15.34 -2.70 -11.00
CA GLU A 162 16.39 -3.34 -11.80
C GLU A 162 17.79 -2.84 -11.37
N THR A 163 17.88 -1.62 -10.84
CA THR A 163 19.16 -0.93 -10.55
C THR A 163 19.34 -0.53 -9.08
N ASP A 164 18.27 -0.59 -8.27
CA ASP A 164 18.17 -0.02 -6.92
C ASP A 164 18.33 1.52 -6.88
N GLU A 165 18.26 2.20 -8.03
CA GLU A 165 18.40 3.65 -8.08
C GLU A 165 17.15 4.33 -7.50
N ARG A 166 17.36 5.13 -6.45
CA ARG A 166 16.34 5.99 -5.84
C ARG A 166 16.46 7.42 -6.37
N ILE A 167 15.39 7.90 -6.99
CA ILE A 167 15.27 9.24 -7.57
C ILE A 167 14.24 10.01 -6.76
N GLU A 168 14.62 11.21 -6.32
CA GLU A 168 13.72 12.13 -5.61
C GLU A 168 13.41 13.37 -6.44
N LEU A 169 12.14 13.77 -6.45
CA LEU A 169 11.67 15.06 -6.93
C LEU A 169 11.18 15.91 -5.76
N GLY A 170 11.47 17.21 -5.83
CA GLY A 170 11.14 18.18 -4.78
C GLY A 170 12.39 18.82 -4.14
N PRO A 171 12.27 19.39 -2.93
CA PRO A 171 11.03 19.50 -2.15
C PRO A 171 9.97 20.38 -2.81
N TYR A 172 8.71 19.97 -2.69
CA TYR A 172 7.56 20.80 -3.06
C TYR A 172 6.85 21.31 -1.79
N PRO A 173 6.57 22.62 -1.67
CA PRO A 173 5.75 23.11 -0.58
C PRO A 173 4.32 22.57 -0.68
N GLU A 174 3.64 22.41 0.45
CA GLU A 174 2.24 21.94 0.54
C GLU A 174 1.29 22.72 -0.40
N SER A 175 1.55 24.02 -0.60
CA SER A 175 0.78 24.88 -1.51
C SER A 175 0.89 24.49 -2.99
N LEU A 176 1.91 23.72 -3.36
CA LEU A 176 2.09 23.17 -4.71
C LEU A 176 1.72 21.70 -4.76
N VAL A 177 2.10 20.89 -3.77
CA VAL A 177 1.85 19.45 -3.72
C VAL A 177 1.41 19.07 -2.32
N PHE A 178 0.16 18.62 -2.19
CA PHE A 178 -0.37 18.08 -0.94
C PHE A 178 -1.02 16.71 -1.19
N LEU A 179 -0.22 15.65 -1.05
CA LEU A 179 -0.69 14.28 -1.33
C LEU A 179 -1.28 13.61 -0.09
N THR A 180 -2.37 12.86 -0.30
CA THR A 180 -2.96 11.96 0.71
C THR A 180 -2.59 10.50 0.48
N SER A 181 -2.36 10.10 -0.77
CA SER A 181 -1.86 8.78 -1.15
C SER A 181 -1.30 8.80 -2.58
N VAL A 182 -0.55 7.76 -2.94
CA VAL A 182 -0.33 7.37 -4.33
C VAL A 182 -1.15 6.13 -4.66
N VAL A 183 -1.67 6.03 -5.87
CA VAL A 183 -2.68 5.00 -6.24
C VAL A 183 -2.24 4.06 -7.34
N CYS A 184 -1.47 4.54 -8.32
CA CYS A 184 -0.99 3.69 -9.40
C CYS A 184 0.25 4.27 -10.06
N MET A 185 0.96 3.42 -10.79
CA MET A 185 2.17 3.77 -11.50
C MET A 185 2.29 2.94 -12.79
N THR A 186 2.75 3.55 -13.88
CA THR A 186 3.06 2.86 -15.14
C THR A 186 4.50 2.30 -15.15
N ASP A 187 4.79 1.34 -16.00
CA ASP A 187 6.16 0.81 -16.20
C ASP A 187 7.11 1.83 -16.86
N THR A 188 6.57 2.89 -17.46
CA THR A 188 7.34 4.00 -18.04
C THR A 188 7.78 5.06 -17.04
N GLY A 189 7.38 4.95 -15.76
CA GLY A 189 7.82 5.90 -14.73
C GLY A 189 6.85 7.04 -14.40
N ILE A 190 5.55 6.88 -14.71
CA ILE A 190 4.50 7.85 -14.41
C ILE A 190 3.75 7.45 -13.15
N LEU A 191 3.78 8.27 -12.11
CA LEU A 191 3.17 8.03 -10.79
C LEU A 191 1.95 8.94 -10.59
N TYR A 192 0.85 8.37 -10.11
CA TYR A 192 -0.41 9.09 -9.87
C TYR A 192 -0.69 9.21 -8.36
N GLY A 193 -0.80 10.45 -7.88
CA GLY A 193 -1.06 10.80 -6.49
C GLY A 193 -2.40 11.51 -6.29
N ILE A 194 -3.16 11.12 -5.27
CA ILE A 194 -4.38 11.82 -4.87
C ILE A 194 -4.00 13.11 -4.15
N GLU A 195 -4.52 14.22 -4.65
CA GLU A 195 -4.30 15.54 -4.08
C GLU A 195 -5.39 15.88 -3.04
N ALA A 196 -4.99 16.43 -1.89
CA ALA A 196 -5.86 16.68 -0.74
C ALA A 196 -6.98 17.70 -1.02
N ASN A 197 -6.73 18.67 -1.91
CA ASN A 197 -7.66 19.67 -2.40
C ASN A 197 -8.47 19.18 -3.62
N GLY A 198 -8.25 17.96 -4.10
CA GLY A 198 -9.03 17.30 -5.14
C GLY A 198 -8.27 17.03 -6.43
N GLY A 199 -8.70 15.99 -7.14
CA GLY A 199 -8.10 15.52 -8.37
C GLY A 199 -6.80 14.75 -8.19
N ILE A 200 -6.09 14.55 -9.30
CA ILE A 200 -4.90 13.70 -9.37
C ILE A 200 -3.71 14.51 -9.87
N LYS A 201 -2.61 14.44 -9.12
CA LYS A 201 -1.29 14.88 -9.57
C LYS A 201 -0.53 13.73 -10.18
N VAL A 202 0.08 13.99 -11.33
CA VAL A 202 0.86 13.01 -12.08
C VAL A 202 2.31 13.45 -12.11
N PHE A 203 3.22 12.56 -11.73
CA PHE A 203 4.65 12.81 -11.66
C PHE A 203 5.37 11.92 -12.68
N ASP A 204 6.23 12.51 -13.51
CA ASP A 204 7.01 11.80 -14.50
C ASP A 204 8.50 11.78 -14.08
N VAL A 205 9.04 10.59 -13.84
CA VAL A 205 10.44 10.41 -13.44
C VAL A 205 11.43 10.86 -14.53
N ASN A 206 11.05 10.76 -15.81
CA ASN A 206 11.90 11.09 -16.94
C ASN A 206 11.95 12.60 -17.19
N GLU A 207 10.79 13.26 -17.13
CA GLU A 207 10.70 14.72 -17.25
C GLU A 207 11.15 15.44 -15.96
N LYS A 208 11.14 14.72 -14.84
CA LYS A 208 11.41 15.26 -13.49
C LYS A 208 10.49 16.42 -13.14
N ASP A 209 9.25 16.32 -13.58
CA ASP A 209 8.21 17.33 -13.39
C ASP A 209 6.86 16.66 -13.08
N TYR A 210 5.86 17.49 -12.78
CA TYR A 210 4.50 17.03 -12.52
C TYR A 210 3.45 17.86 -13.28
N TYR A 211 2.29 17.27 -13.49
CA TYR A 211 1.12 17.94 -14.04
C TYR A 211 -0.16 17.50 -13.33
N VAL A 212 -1.25 18.22 -13.56
CA VAL A 212 -2.59 17.83 -13.10
C VAL A 212 -3.22 16.97 -14.18
N LEU A 213 -3.81 15.83 -13.80
CA LEU A 213 -4.47 14.95 -14.74
C LEU A 213 -5.69 15.64 -15.36
N GLU A 214 -5.73 15.69 -16.68
CA GLU A 214 -6.89 16.15 -17.44
C GLU A 214 -7.47 15.00 -18.26
N VAL A 215 -8.78 14.76 -18.12
CA VAL A 215 -9.50 13.72 -18.84
C VAL A 215 -10.71 14.35 -19.55
N PRO A 216 -10.70 14.44 -20.88
CA PRO A 216 -11.79 15.09 -21.62
C PRO A 216 -13.16 14.48 -21.28
N GLY A 217 -14.11 15.36 -20.89
CA GLY A 217 -15.48 14.96 -20.59
C GLY A 217 -15.72 14.48 -19.15
N MET A 218 -14.69 14.46 -18.30
CA MET A 218 -14.77 14.04 -16.90
C MET A 218 -14.55 15.22 -15.94
N ASN A 219 -15.02 15.11 -14.71
CA ASN A 219 -14.74 16.07 -13.65
C ASN A 219 -13.41 15.72 -12.95
N THR A 220 -12.31 16.26 -13.47
CA THR A 220 -10.95 15.95 -12.99
C THR A 220 -10.68 16.38 -11.55
N ALA A 221 -11.52 17.25 -10.95
CA ALA A 221 -11.44 17.60 -9.54
C ALA A 221 -12.02 16.53 -8.60
N ALA A 222 -12.89 15.64 -9.12
CA ALA A 222 -13.54 14.57 -8.35
C ALA A 222 -13.21 13.16 -8.86
N ILE A 223 -12.31 13.07 -9.84
CA ILE A 223 -11.93 11.80 -10.46
C ILE A 223 -11.08 10.96 -9.50
N GLY A 224 -11.38 9.67 -9.42
CA GLY A 224 -10.54 8.66 -8.78
C GLY A 224 -9.97 7.70 -9.81
N ILE A 225 -8.68 7.38 -9.67
CA ILE A 225 -8.02 6.32 -10.43
C ILE A 225 -7.83 5.12 -9.52
N SER A 226 -8.20 3.94 -10.00
CA SER A 226 -8.07 2.71 -9.22
C SER A 226 -6.98 1.78 -9.76
N ASN A 227 -6.78 1.68 -11.07
CA ASN A 227 -5.72 0.83 -11.64
C ASN A 227 -5.32 1.32 -13.04
N ILE A 228 -4.07 1.07 -13.46
CA ILE A 228 -3.49 1.51 -14.73
C ILE A 228 -2.59 0.44 -15.34
N SER A 229 -2.62 0.34 -16.67
CA SER A 229 -1.82 -0.60 -17.44
C SER A 229 -0.36 -0.14 -17.53
N ALA A 230 0.52 -1.07 -17.90
CA ALA A 230 1.96 -0.86 -18.01
C ALA A 230 2.34 0.39 -18.82
N ASP A 231 1.63 0.65 -19.92
CA ASP A 231 1.90 1.77 -20.84
C ASP A 231 0.97 2.98 -20.63
N GLY A 232 0.04 2.91 -19.67
CA GLY A 232 -0.93 3.96 -19.38
C GLY A 232 -2.05 4.13 -20.42
N SER A 233 -2.13 3.25 -21.44
CA SER A 233 -3.15 3.34 -22.49
C SER A 233 -4.54 2.88 -22.04
N PHE A 234 -4.57 2.02 -21.02
CA PHE A 234 -5.77 1.48 -20.39
C PHE A 234 -5.75 1.74 -18.88
N TRP A 235 -6.85 2.27 -18.34
CA TRP A 235 -7.01 2.43 -16.90
C TRP A 235 -8.47 2.56 -16.50
N VAL A 236 -8.74 2.31 -15.22
CA VAL A 236 -10.10 2.32 -14.67
C VAL A 236 -10.18 3.17 -13.42
N GLY A 237 -11.38 3.65 -13.15
CA GLY A 237 -11.62 4.48 -12.00
C GLY A 237 -13.09 4.80 -11.81
N TRP A 238 -13.32 5.93 -11.17
CA TRP A 238 -14.66 6.44 -10.91
C TRP A 238 -14.69 7.97 -10.95
N ASP A 239 -15.84 8.52 -11.30
CA ASP A 239 -16.11 9.95 -11.25
C ASP A 239 -17.47 10.22 -10.60
N GLN A 240 -17.72 11.44 -10.16
CA GLN A 240 -19.00 11.85 -9.61
C GLN A 240 -19.92 12.41 -10.71
N VAL A 241 -21.00 11.69 -10.99
CA VAL A 241 -22.04 12.10 -11.94
C VAL A 241 -23.36 12.20 -11.19
N ASP A 242 -23.98 13.38 -11.22
CA ASP A 242 -25.26 13.67 -10.55
C ASP A 242 -25.28 13.30 -9.06
N GLY A 243 -24.13 13.43 -8.38
CA GLY A 243 -23.98 13.13 -6.95
C GLY A 243 -23.66 11.67 -6.62
N TYR A 244 -23.47 10.83 -7.64
CA TYR A 244 -23.16 9.41 -7.45
C TYR A 244 -21.79 9.03 -8.02
N TYR A 245 -21.14 8.05 -7.38
CA TYR A 245 -19.95 7.42 -7.91
C TYR A 245 -20.30 6.54 -9.12
N ARG A 246 -19.70 6.83 -10.27
CA ARG A 246 -19.88 6.09 -11.52
C ARG A 246 -18.56 5.49 -11.98
N PRO A 247 -18.54 4.19 -12.31
CA PRO A 247 -17.35 3.54 -12.82
C PRO A 247 -17.10 3.98 -14.27
N PHE A 248 -15.83 4.16 -14.62
CA PHE A 248 -15.44 4.37 -16.01
C PHE A 248 -14.19 3.57 -16.36
N VAL A 249 -13.97 3.44 -17.65
CA VAL A 249 -12.75 2.93 -18.25
C VAL A 249 -12.20 3.98 -19.22
N VAL A 250 -10.88 4.12 -19.28
CA VAL A 250 -10.20 4.84 -20.34
C VAL A 250 -9.49 3.85 -21.22
N GLU A 251 -9.82 3.89 -22.51
CA GLU A 251 -9.22 3.07 -23.55
C GLU A 251 -8.65 3.99 -24.63
N ASN A 252 -7.33 3.92 -24.85
CA ASN A 252 -6.65 4.73 -25.87
C ASN A 252 -6.96 6.24 -25.74
N GLY A 253 -7.00 6.73 -24.49
CA GLY A 253 -7.25 8.14 -24.17
C GLY A 253 -8.72 8.58 -24.20
N THR A 254 -9.68 7.68 -24.43
CA THR A 254 -11.11 7.99 -24.39
C THR A 254 -11.75 7.42 -23.14
N ALA A 255 -12.32 8.29 -22.29
CA ALA A 255 -13.09 7.87 -21.13
C ALA A 255 -14.52 7.49 -21.50
N THR A 256 -14.98 6.34 -21.00
CA THR A 256 -16.35 5.84 -21.18
C THR A 256 -16.89 5.32 -19.86
N MET A 257 -18.11 5.73 -19.50
CA MET A 257 -18.79 5.19 -18.32
C MET A 257 -19.15 3.72 -18.54
N LEU A 258 -18.85 2.89 -17.54
CA LEU A 258 -19.20 1.48 -17.56
C LEU A 258 -20.69 1.29 -17.23
N PRO A 259 -21.37 0.30 -17.83
CA PRO A 259 -22.78 0.07 -17.58
C PRO A 259 -23.02 -0.36 -16.12
N LEU A 260 -24.15 0.09 -15.58
CA LEU A 260 -24.59 -0.28 -14.23
C LEU A 260 -25.42 -1.58 -14.30
N PRO A 261 -25.43 -2.40 -13.25
CA PRO A 261 -26.29 -3.59 -13.18
C PRO A 261 -27.79 -3.21 -13.18
N GLU A 262 -28.67 -4.13 -13.57
CA GLU A 262 -30.13 -3.90 -13.51
C GLU A 262 -30.69 -3.87 -12.07
N GLU A 263 -29.93 -4.37 -11.11
CA GLU A 263 -30.27 -4.43 -9.69
C GLU A 263 -29.06 -4.07 -8.83
N ASN A 264 -29.29 -3.64 -7.58
CA ASN A 264 -28.24 -3.50 -6.60
C ASN A 264 -27.87 -4.87 -5.97
N PHE A 265 -26.83 -4.87 -5.14
CA PHE A 265 -26.37 -6.10 -4.49
C PHE A 265 -27.44 -6.78 -3.61
N ARG A 266 -28.41 -6.04 -3.07
CA ARG A 266 -29.56 -6.54 -2.29
C ARG A 266 -30.84 -6.74 -3.09
N GLY A 267 -30.89 -6.44 -4.38
CA GLY A 267 -32.07 -6.59 -5.23
C GLY A 267 -32.49 -5.29 -5.91
N PRO A 268 -33.80 -5.05 -6.14
CA PRO A 268 -34.25 -3.95 -6.98
C PRO A 268 -33.86 -2.58 -6.43
N TYR A 269 -33.69 -1.62 -7.33
CA TYR A 269 -33.40 -0.23 -7.00
C TYR A 269 -34.51 0.39 -6.13
N GLU A 270 -34.15 0.84 -4.93
CA GLU A 270 -34.83 1.97 -4.32
C GLU A 270 -34.14 3.24 -4.83
N ASP A 271 -34.86 4.03 -5.63
CA ASP A 271 -34.46 5.38 -6.10
C ASP A 271 -33.01 5.58 -6.59
N GLY A 272 -32.56 4.90 -7.65
CA GLY A 272 -31.43 5.38 -8.49
C GLY A 272 -30.02 5.50 -7.87
N GLU A 273 -29.83 5.11 -6.61
CA GLU A 273 -28.61 5.43 -5.83
C GLU A 273 -27.55 4.32 -5.79
N ILE A 274 -27.29 3.55 -6.86
CA ILE A 274 -26.11 2.67 -6.84
C ILE A 274 -24.88 3.54 -6.99
N ASN A 275 -24.01 3.52 -6.00
CA ASN A 275 -22.65 4.04 -6.14
C ASN A 275 -21.72 2.88 -6.48
N LEU A 276 -20.91 3.03 -7.52
CA LEU A 276 -20.13 1.93 -8.05
C LEU A 276 -18.79 2.44 -8.57
N MET A 277 -17.73 1.66 -8.32
CA MET A 277 -16.36 1.98 -8.70
C MET A 277 -15.73 0.80 -9.41
N ALA A 278 -15.05 1.05 -10.53
CA ALA A 278 -14.14 0.08 -11.12
C ALA A 278 -12.81 0.09 -10.34
N ARG A 279 -12.28 -1.08 -10.02
CA ARG A 279 -11.14 -1.25 -9.08
C ARG A 279 -9.88 -1.75 -9.74
N GLY A 280 -10.00 -2.71 -10.65
CA GLY A 280 -8.87 -3.31 -11.35
C GLY A 280 -9.34 -4.14 -12.54
N PHE A 281 -8.40 -4.73 -13.27
CA PHE A 281 -8.67 -5.42 -14.53
C PHE A 281 -7.62 -6.50 -14.81
N SER A 282 -7.95 -7.43 -15.71
CA SER A 282 -7.02 -8.41 -16.27
C SER A 282 -6.04 -7.76 -17.23
N GLU A 283 -4.84 -8.30 -17.35
CA GLU A 283 -3.75 -7.77 -18.20
C GLU A 283 -4.16 -7.66 -19.68
N ASP A 284 -5.04 -8.54 -20.16
CA ASP A 284 -5.61 -8.48 -21.52
C ASP A 284 -6.82 -7.53 -21.64
N HIS A 285 -7.20 -6.88 -20.55
CA HIS A 285 -8.32 -5.95 -20.42
C HIS A 285 -9.72 -6.54 -20.72
N SER A 286 -9.81 -7.87 -20.77
CA SER A 286 -11.06 -8.59 -21.02
C SER A 286 -12.00 -8.55 -19.83
N ILE A 287 -11.47 -8.50 -18.60
CA ILE A 287 -12.26 -8.41 -17.38
C ILE A 287 -11.89 -7.14 -16.62
N ILE A 288 -12.90 -6.39 -16.19
CA ILE A 288 -12.76 -5.30 -15.21
C ILE A 288 -13.59 -5.71 -13.98
N TYR A 289 -13.07 -5.60 -12.77
CA TYR A 289 -13.90 -5.80 -11.57
C TYR A 289 -14.13 -4.50 -10.82
N GLY A 290 -15.21 -4.46 -10.05
CA GLY A 290 -15.65 -3.29 -9.31
C GLY A 290 -16.39 -3.65 -8.03
N THR A 291 -16.68 -2.62 -7.24
CA THR A 291 -17.36 -2.73 -5.95
C THR A 291 -18.40 -1.63 -5.80
N THR A 292 -19.54 -1.92 -5.19
CA THR A 292 -20.46 -0.85 -4.75
C THR A 292 -19.83 0.00 -3.64
N TRP A 293 -20.18 1.29 -3.59
CA TRP A 293 -19.58 2.29 -2.70
C TRP A 293 -20.62 3.19 -2.03
N ASP A 294 -21.32 2.69 -1.01
CA ASP A 294 -22.41 3.44 -0.36
C ASP A 294 -22.53 3.17 1.15
N ASN A 295 -21.50 2.58 1.77
CA ASN A 295 -21.51 2.14 3.18
C ASN A 295 -22.61 1.12 3.54
N LYS A 296 -23.34 0.57 2.57
CA LYS A 296 -24.45 -0.35 2.86
C LYS A 296 -24.10 -1.79 2.54
N ASP A 297 -23.32 -2.07 1.48
CA ASP A 297 -23.23 -3.44 0.99
C ASP A 297 -21.93 -4.01 0.46
N PHE A 298 -21.03 -3.20 -0.11
CA PHE A 298 -19.72 -3.64 -0.60
C PHE A 298 -19.76 -4.78 -1.64
N GLY A 299 -20.89 -4.97 -2.33
CA GLY A 299 -21.08 -6.03 -3.32
C GLY A 299 -20.10 -5.92 -4.48
N MET A 300 -19.59 -7.07 -4.92
CA MET A 300 -18.64 -7.14 -6.04
C MET A 300 -19.34 -7.42 -7.37
N ILE A 301 -18.86 -6.78 -8.42
CA ILE A 301 -19.27 -7.00 -9.80
C ILE A 301 -18.05 -7.12 -10.72
N TYR A 302 -18.26 -7.65 -11.91
CA TYR A 302 -17.29 -7.56 -12.99
C TYR A 302 -17.97 -7.25 -14.32
N TRP A 303 -17.20 -6.63 -15.22
CA TRP A 303 -17.56 -6.42 -16.61
C TRP A 303 -16.74 -7.35 -17.48
N ASP A 304 -17.41 -8.05 -18.39
CA ASP A 304 -16.75 -8.91 -19.37
C ASP A 304 -16.15 -8.12 -20.55
N ALA A 305 -15.64 -8.84 -21.56
CA ALA A 305 -14.98 -8.26 -22.72
C ALA A 305 -15.91 -7.37 -23.55
N ASP A 306 -17.22 -7.69 -23.56
CA ASP A 306 -18.26 -6.92 -24.23
C ASP A 306 -18.84 -5.82 -23.31
N ARG A 307 -18.29 -5.68 -22.09
CA ARG A 307 -18.72 -4.78 -21.03
C ARG A 307 -20.12 -5.11 -20.49
N ASN A 308 -20.60 -6.35 -20.61
CA ASN A 308 -21.77 -6.77 -19.85
C ASN A 308 -21.40 -6.92 -18.39
N VAL A 309 -22.31 -6.52 -17.50
CA VAL A 309 -22.09 -6.49 -16.05
C VAL A 309 -22.67 -7.74 -15.38
N HIS A 310 -21.89 -8.31 -14.46
CA HIS A 310 -22.20 -9.54 -13.74
C HIS A 310 -21.87 -9.37 -12.25
N PHE A 311 -22.53 -10.11 -11.37
CA PHE A 311 -22.10 -10.19 -9.96
C PHE A 311 -20.93 -11.16 -9.85
N VAL A 312 -19.92 -10.81 -9.06
CA VAL A 312 -18.89 -11.78 -8.66
C VAL A 312 -19.55 -12.79 -7.72
N GLY A 313 -19.34 -14.09 -7.96
CA GLY A 313 -19.96 -15.15 -7.16
C GLY A 313 -21.47 -15.30 -7.36
N GLU A 314 -21.97 -15.03 -8.57
CA GLU A 314 -23.39 -15.18 -8.90
C GLU A 314 -23.92 -16.61 -8.70
N ASP A 315 -23.06 -17.63 -8.83
CA ASP A 315 -23.39 -19.04 -8.58
C ASP A 315 -23.83 -19.31 -7.14
N ALA A 316 -23.27 -18.54 -6.20
CA ALA A 316 -23.51 -18.67 -4.77
C ALA A 316 -24.35 -17.52 -4.18
N ARG A 317 -24.54 -16.42 -4.93
CA ARG A 317 -25.29 -15.25 -4.46
C ARG A 317 -26.74 -15.60 -4.20
N LYS A 318 -27.23 -15.28 -3.00
CA LYS A 318 -28.61 -15.54 -2.58
C LYS A 318 -29.20 -14.32 -1.86
N VAL A 319 -30.28 -13.79 -2.42
CA VAL A 319 -31.08 -12.73 -1.80
C VAL A 319 -32.28 -13.37 -1.10
N THR A 320 -32.48 -13.04 0.18
CA THR A 320 -33.64 -13.48 0.95
C THR A 320 -34.37 -12.27 1.55
N THR A 321 -35.66 -12.11 1.21
CA THR A 321 -36.50 -11.08 1.81
C THR A 321 -37.00 -11.54 3.17
N ILE A 322 -36.79 -10.70 4.18
CA ILE A 322 -37.30 -10.85 5.54
C ILE A 322 -38.20 -9.66 5.90
N GLN A 323 -39.02 -9.82 6.94
CA GLN A 323 -39.81 -8.73 7.50
C GLN A 323 -39.04 -8.10 8.68
N ARG A 324 -38.81 -6.79 8.64
CA ARG A 324 -38.20 -6.06 9.76
C ARG A 324 -39.18 -5.09 10.41
N PRO A 325 -39.16 -4.92 11.74
CA PRO A 325 -39.97 -3.92 12.43
C PRO A 325 -39.63 -2.51 11.96
N ASP A 326 -40.65 -1.71 11.69
CA ASP A 326 -40.49 -0.29 11.28
C ASP A 326 -40.28 0.67 12.47
N GLY A 327 -40.35 0.17 13.71
CA GLY A 327 -40.28 0.97 14.94
C GLY A 327 -41.59 1.69 15.32
N TYR A 328 -42.63 1.58 14.50
CA TYR A 328 -43.96 2.20 14.68
C TYR A 328 -45.09 1.16 14.82
N GLY A 329 -44.74 -0.13 14.91
CA GLY A 329 -45.68 -1.23 15.12
C GLY A 329 -46.08 -1.97 13.83
N GLY A 330 -45.45 -1.65 12.70
CA GLY A 330 -45.55 -2.36 11.44
C GLY A 330 -44.25 -3.09 11.07
N THR A 331 -44.20 -3.60 9.84
CA THR A 331 -43.01 -4.21 9.25
C THR A 331 -42.78 -3.70 7.83
N TYR A 332 -41.55 -3.82 7.35
CA TYR A 332 -41.18 -3.58 5.96
C TYR A 332 -40.31 -4.73 5.43
N ASP A 333 -40.31 -4.89 4.10
CA ASP A 333 -39.47 -5.85 3.40
C ASP A 333 -38.01 -5.40 3.46
N TYR A 334 -37.12 -6.29 3.90
CA TYR A 334 -35.67 -6.06 3.89
C TYR A 334 -34.97 -7.26 3.28
N ASN A 335 -34.02 -7.04 2.39
CA ASN A 335 -33.28 -8.10 1.73
C ASN A 335 -31.94 -8.33 2.42
N ILE A 336 -31.74 -9.52 2.97
CA ILE A 336 -30.42 -10.03 3.38
C ILE A 336 -29.78 -10.78 2.21
N VAL A 337 -28.45 -10.78 2.16
CA VAL A 337 -27.69 -11.32 1.02
C VAL A 337 -26.51 -12.14 1.49
N ASP A 338 -26.47 -13.39 1.01
CA ASP A 338 -25.25 -14.17 0.94
C ASP A 338 -24.57 -13.87 -0.40
N GLY A 339 -23.29 -13.49 -0.42
CA GLY A 339 -22.60 -13.15 -1.67
C GLY A 339 -21.21 -12.53 -1.50
N MET A 340 -20.53 -12.31 -2.62
CA MET A 340 -19.17 -11.75 -2.65
C MET A 340 -19.14 -10.24 -2.41
N ILE A 341 -18.29 -9.81 -1.51
CA ILE A 341 -18.03 -8.41 -1.15
C ILE A 341 -16.53 -8.08 -1.15
N SER A 342 -16.19 -6.79 -1.22
CA SER A 342 -14.83 -6.29 -1.01
C SER A 342 -14.80 -4.85 -0.47
N TRP A 343 -13.86 -4.57 0.44
CA TRP A 343 -13.57 -3.24 0.97
C TRP A 343 -12.53 -2.50 0.12
N SER A 344 -12.77 -2.37 -1.18
CA SER A 344 -11.96 -1.56 -2.10
C SER A 344 -10.54 -2.05 -2.45
N GLY A 345 -10.27 -3.36 -2.39
CA GLY A 345 -8.99 -3.91 -2.85
C GLY A 345 -8.72 -3.63 -4.34
N GLN A 346 -7.50 -3.22 -4.70
CA GLN A 346 -7.07 -2.88 -6.07
C GLN A 346 -6.54 -4.07 -6.88
N TYR A 347 -5.98 -5.08 -6.22
CA TYR A 347 -5.26 -6.20 -6.84
C TYR A 347 -5.96 -7.55 -6.61
N GLN A 348 -7.29 -7.55 -6.62
CA GLN A 348 -8.07 -8.76 -6.33
C GLN A 348 -8.39 -9.59 -7.57
N ILE A 349 -7.88 -9.26 -8.76
CA ILE A 349 -8.07 -10.04 -9.98
C ILE A 349 -6.74 -10.66 -10.41
N SER A 350 -6.75 -11.91 -10.89
CA SER A 350 -5.56 -12.52 -11.47
C SER A 350 -5.21 -11.85 -12.81
N PRO A 351 -3.93 -11.78 -13.20
CA PRO A 351 -3.50 -11.21 -14.48
C PRO A 351 -4.29 -11.74 -15.69
N ASN A 352 -4.59 -13.03 -15.74
CA ASN A 352 -5.38 -13.64 -16.83
C ASN A 352 -6.90 -13.40 -16.74
N GLY A 353 -7.39 -12.73 -15.70
CA GLY A 353 -8.82 -12.45 -15.49
C GLY A 353 -9.68 -13.61 -15.03
N ARG A 354 -9.12 -14.82 -14.87
CA ARG A 354 -9.86 -16.02 -14.46
C ARG A 354 -10.37 -15.91 -13.03
N TRP A 355 -9.56 -15.37 -12.12
CA TRP A 355 -9.87 -15.39 -10.70
C TRP A 355 -10.13 -14.00 -10.14
N ILE A 356 -11.16 -13.89 -9.30
CA ILE A 356 -11.44 -12.69 -8.50
C ILE A 356 -11.49 -13.07 -7.02
N ALA A 357 -10.60 -12.50 -6.22
CA ALA A 357 -10.52 -12.65 -4.77
C ALA A 357 -11.51 -11.71 -4.05
N GLY A 358 -12.02 -12.12 -2.90
CA GLY A 358 -12.89 -11.29 -2.06
C GLY A 358 -13.31 -11.98 -0.78
N THR A 359 -14.40 -11.52 -0.19
CA THR A 359 -15.03 -12.14 0.98
C THR A 359 -16.44 -12.57 0.64
N PHE A 360 -16.77 -13.83 0.92
CA PHE A 360 -18.15 -14.27 0.92
C PHE A 360 -18.79 -13.89 2.25
N ARG A 361 -19.74 -12.95 2.21
CA ARG A 361 -20.53 -12.56 3.36
C ARG A 361 -21.78 -13.44 3.42
N THR A 362 -22.10 -13.96 4.60
CA THR A 362 -23.44 -14.52 4.87
C THR A 362 -24.20 -13.62 5.82
N GLU A 363 -25.52 -13.55 5.68
CA GLU A 363 -26.38 -12.73 6.53
C GLU A 363 -27.55 -13.52 7.12
N THR A 364 -27.77 -13.38 8.42
CA THR A 364 -28.91 -14.00 9.11
C THR A 364 -29.63 -13.00 10.01
N ALA A 365 -30.96 -13.03 10.01
CA ALA A 365 -31.75 -12.21 10.93
C ALA A 365 -31.58 -12.75 12.36
N ALA A 366 -31.25 -11.86 13.31
CA ALA A 366 -31.19 -12.21 14.72
C ALA A 366 -32.61 -12.40 15.30
N ASP A 367 -32.69 -13.13 16.42
CA ASP A 367 -33.95 -13.41 17.11
C ASP A 367 -34.67 -12.16 17.64
N ASP A 368 -33.97 -11.03 17.76
CA ASP A 368 -34.54 -9.74 18.17
C ASP A 368 -35.41 -9.08 17.08
N GLY A 369 -35.41 -9.65 15.86
CA GLY A 369 -36.13 -9.17 14.70
C GLY A 369 -35.55 -7.89 14.07
N ASN A 370 -34.48 -7.32 14.61
CA ASN A 370 -33.93 -6.04 14.17
C ASN A 370 -32.47 -6.12 13.75
N SER A 371 -31.65 -6.96 14.36
CA SER A 371 -30.23 -7.08 14.05
C SER A 371 -29.99 -8.07 12.92
N ILE A 372 -28.98 -7.81 12.10
CA ILE A 372 -28.49 -8.74 11.08
C ILE A 372 -27.12 -9.23 11.53
N GLU A 373 -27.00 -10.53 11.74
CA GLU A 373 -25.73 -11.19 12.00
C GLU A 373 -25.01 -11.43 10.68
N GLN A 374 -23.70 -11.20 10.66
CA GLN A 374 -22.87 -11.31 9.47
C GLN A 374 -21.67 -12.19 9.78
N ALA A 375 -21.30 -13.06 8.84
CA ALA A 375 -20.03 -13.79 8.87
C ALA A 375 -19.24 -13.48 7.60
N TYR A 376 -17.91 -13.47 7.71
CA TYR A 376 -17.00 -13.03 6.66
C TYR A 376 -16.01 -14.13 6.29
N ILE A 377 -16.23 -14.80 5.17
CA ILE A 377 -15.45 -15.98 4.80
C ILE A 377 -14.52 -15.62 3.62
N PRO A 378 -13.20 -15.89 3.67
CA PRO A 378 -12.35 -15.68 2.51
C PRO A 378 -12.86 -16.48 1.32
N ALA A 379 -12.87 -15.85 0.15
CA ALA A 379 -13.40 -16.47 -1.05
C ALA A 379 -12.71 -16.04 -2.33
N PHE A 380 -12.80 -16.91 -3.33
CA PHE A 380 -12.28 -16.71 -4.67
C PHE A 380 -13.32 -17.17 -5.68
N TYR A 381 -13.56 -16.36 -6.70
CA TYR A 381 -14.51 -16.63 -7.77
C TYR A 381 -13.77 -16.96 -9.07
N ASP A 382 -14.08 -18.11 -9.65
CA ASP A 382 -13.63 -18.54 -10.97
C ASP A 382 -14.61 -18.02 -12.02
N VAL A 383 -14.20 -16.96 -12.73
CA VAL A 383 -14.98 -16.30 -13.78
C VAL A 383 -15.28 -17.25 -14.93
N GLU A 384 -14.31 -18.09 -15.33
CA GLU A 384 -14.46 -19.01 -16.46
C GLU A 384 -15.48 -20.12 -16.19
N ASN A 385 -15.51 -20.62 -14.95
CA ASN A 385 -16.35 -21.75 -14.56
C ASN A 385 -17.62 -21.34 -13.80
N ASN A 386 -17.81 -20.03 -13.55
CA ASN A 386 -18.86 -19.49 -12.70
C ASN A 386 -18.98 -20.26 -11.38
N LYS A 387 -17.90 -20.21 -10.59
CA LYS A 387 -17.81 -20.99 -9.36
C LYS A 387 -17.12 -20.23 -8.23
N THR A 388 -17.79 -20.15 -7.09
CA THR A 388 -17.25 -19.59 -5.86
C THR A 388 -16.61 -20.67 -4.99
N TYR A 389 -15.42 -20.38 -4.47
CA TYR A 389 -14.69 -21.19 -3.50
C TYR A 389 -14.59 -20.42 -2.19
N THR A 390 -15.01 -21.03 -1.08
CA THR A 390 -14.99 -20.43 0.26
C THR A 390 -14.07 -21.21 1.19
N PHE A 391 -13.49 -20.50 2.17
CA PHE A 391 -12.44 -20.98 3.07
C PHE A 391 -12.82 -20.75 4.54
N GLU A 392 -13.88 -21.41 5.02
CA GLU A 392 -14.42 -21.22 6.37
C GLU A 392 -13.43 -21.54 7.49
N GLU A 393 -12.51 -22.47 7.25
CA GLU A 393 -11.46 -22.88 8.19
C GLU A 393 -10.48 -21.76 8.54
N HIS A 394 -10.45 -20.69 7.73
CA HIS A 394 -9.61 -19.52 7.96
C HIS A 394 -10.31 -18.41 8.76
N GLY A 395 -11.55 -18.64 9.22
CA GLY A 395 -12.30 -17.71 10.08
C GLY A 395 -12.65 -16.40 9.37
N ASP A 396 -12.85 -15.34 10.16
CA ASP A 396 -13.18 -14.01 9.63
C ASP A 396 -12.03 -13.45 8.77
N GLY A 397 -12.22 -13.50 7.45
CA GLY A 397 -11.13 -13.36 6.48
C GLY A 397 -11.56 -12.84 5.10
N SER A 398 -10.56 -12.52 4.28
CA SER A 398 -10.73 -12.05 2.91
C SER A 398 -9.68 -12.65 1.99
N GLY A 399 -10.08 -13.02 0.77
CA GLY A 399 -9.18 -13.19 -0.35
C GLY A 399 -8.59 -11.83 -0.73
N MET A 400 -7.27 -11.70 -0.65
CA MET A 400 -6.54 -10.45 -0.87
C MET A 400 -5.94 -10.37 -2.27
N PHE A 401 -5.37 -11.48 -2.74
CA PHE A 401 -4.69 -11.59 -4.02
C PHE A 401 -4.82 -13.01 -4.56
N VAL A 402 -4.76 -13.18 -5.88
CA VAL A 402 -4.83 -14.48 -6.54
C VAL A 402 -3.96 -14.51 -7.80
N THR A 403 -3.24 -15.61 -8.00
CA THR A 403 -2.44 -15.87 -9.21
C THR A 403 -3.23 -16.62 -10.27
N ASP A 404 -2.76 -16.55 -11.51
CA ASP A 404 -3.35 -17.24 -12.67
C ASP A 404 -3.53 -18.75 -12.47
N ASP A 405 -2.58 -19.39 -11.79
CA ASP A 405 -2.56 -20.82 -11.49
C ASP A 405 -3.37 -21.21 -10.24
N GLY A 406 -4.16 -20.28 -9.69
CA GLY A 406 -5.08 -20.57 -8.60
C GLY A 406 -4.42 -20.68 -7.22
N ILE A 407 -3.32 -19.95 -6.99
CA ILE A 407 -2.80 -19.72 -5.63
C ILE A 407 -3.49 -18.50 -5.04
N GLY A 408 -4.24 -18.72 -3.95
CA GLY A 408 -4.97 -17.68 -3.23
C GLY A 408 -4.21 -17.22 -1.99
N PHE A 409 -4.27 -15.91 -1.72
CA PHE A 409 -3.70 -15.28 -0.54
C PHE A 409 -4.84 -14.75 0.33
N ILE A 410 -4.92 -15.25 1.56
CA ILE A 410 -6.01 -14.95 2.51
C ILE A 410 -5.45 -14.09 3.64
N GLY A 411 -6.05 -12.92 3.88
CA GLY A 411 -5.73 -12.03 4.99
C GLY A 411 -6.94 -11.72 5.86
N THR A 412 -6.72 -11.01 6.96
CA THR A 412 -7.83 -10.46 7.75
C THR A 412 -8.44 -9.24 7.04
N PRO A 413 -9.77 -9.05 7.09
CA PRO A 413 -10.46 -7.98 6.38
C PRO A 413 -10.36 -6.65 7.13
N SER A 414 -9.16 -6.07 7.23
CA SER A 414 -8.95 -4.84 7.97
C SER A 414 -7.76 -4.03 7.44
N MET A 415 -7.73 -2.73 7.75
CA MET A 415 -6.52 -1.91 7.57
C MET A 415 -5.33 -2.35 8.44
N TYR A 416 -5.52 -3.36 9.30
CA TYR A 416 -4.56 -3.92 10.24
C TYR A 416 -4.20 -5.36 9.89
N THR A 417 -4.31 -5.75 8.61
CA THR A 417 -3.88 -7.09 8.17
C THR A 417 -2.42 -7.32 8.53
N SER A 418 -2.18 -8.28 9.41
CA SER A 418 -0.84 -8.61 9.94
C SER A 418 -0.45 -10.05 9.66
N SER A 419 -1.34 -10.83 9.04
CA SER A 419 -1.08 -12.21 8.67
C SER A 419 -1.72 -12.55 7.33
N CYS A 420 -1.08 -13.48 6.62
CA CYS A 420 -1.54 -13.97 5.33
C CYS A 420 -1.32 -15.48 5.27
N GLN A 421 -2.37 -16.22 4.90
CA GLN A 421 -2.34 -17.64 4.58
C GLN A 421 -2.29 -17.83 3.07
N VAL A 422 -1.67 -18.91 2.62
CA VAL A 422 -1.55 -19.24 1.19
C VAL A 422 -2.25 -20.58 0.95
N VAL A 423 -3.08 -20.66 -0.08
CA VAL A 423 -3.89 -21.85 -0.39
C VAL A 423 -3.88 -22.17 -1.89
N LYS A 424 -4.01 -23.44 -2.25
CA LYS A 424 -4.41 -23.84 -3.62
C LYS A 424 -5.93 -23.85 -3.72
N ILE A 425 -6.49 -22.90 -4.47
CA ILE A 425 -7.92 -22.59 -4.46
C ILE A 425 -8.78 -23.83 -4.78
N GLU A 426 -8.47 -24.53 -5.87
CA GLU A 426 -9.30 -25.64 -6.35
C GLU A 426 -9.31 -26.86 -5.41
N THR A 427 -8.25 -27.04 -4.61
CA THR A 427 -8.07 -28.23 -3.75
C THR A 427 -8.32 -27.95 -2.28
N GLY A 428 -8.28 -26.68 -1.85
CA GLY A 428 -8.29 -26.30 -0.44
C GLY A 428 -6.98 -26.61 0.30
N GLU A 429 -5.91 -27.02 -0.39
CA GLU A 429 -4.63 -27.34 0.25
C GLU A 429 -3.99 -26.06 0.81
N SER A 430 -3.72 -26.05 2.12
CA SER A 430 -2.92 -25.00 2.75
C SER A 430 -1.44 -25.15 2.40
N LEU A 431 -0.84 -24.06 1.92
CA LEU A 431 0.59 -23.93 1.65
C LEU A 431 1.34 -23.21 2.78
N GLY A 432 0.68 -23.01 3.93
CA GLY A 432 1.22 -22.33 5.10
C GLY A 432 0.99 -20.81 5.09
N THR A 433 1.77 -20.11 5.92
CA THR A 433 1.75 -18.64 5.97
C THR A 433 2.52 -18.05 4.80
N LEU A 434 2.28 -16.79 4.46
CA LEU A 434 3.06 -16.07 3.43
C LEU A 434 4.58 -16.14 3.71
N GLN A 435 4.97 -16.00 4.99
CA GLN A 435 6.37 -16.07 5.39
C GLN A 435 6.95 -17.47 5.20
N GLN A 436 6.20 -18.52 5.55
CA GLN A 436 6.65 -19.89 5.31
C GLN A 436 6.75 -20.17 3.80
N TYR A 437 5.79 -19.67 3.03
CA TYR A 437 5.77 -19.83 1.58
C TYR A 437 6.98 -19.15 0.92
N ILE A 438 7.32 -17.92 1.32
CA ILE A 438 8.52 -17.21 0.86
C ILE A 438 9.80 -17.91 1.33
N LEU A 439 9.84 -18.40 2.57
CA LEU A 439 10.98 -19.15 3.10
C LEU A 439 11.24 -20.43 2.30
N ASP A 440 10.19 -21.17 1.95
CA ASP A 440 10.30 -22.41 1.18
C ASP A 440 10.73 -22.14 -0.27
N LEU A 441 10.29 -21.02 -0.86
CA LEU A 441 10.67 -20.62 -2.23
C LEU A 441 12.11 -20.09 -2.32
N TYR A 442 12.52 -19.23 -1.39
CA TYR A 442 13.72 -18.40 -1.55
C TYR A 442 14.72 -18.53 -0.40
N GLY A 443 14.39 -19.23 0.68
CA GLY A 443 15.23 -19.30 1.88
C GLY A 443 15.27 -17.98 2.67
N ILE A 444 14.31 -17.09 2.45
CA ILE A 444 14.26 -15.75 3.05
C ILE A 444 13.24 -15.72 4.17
N TYR A 445 13.69 -15.30 5.35
CA TYR A 445 12.79 -14.96 6.45
C TYR A 445 12.17 -13.60 6.19
N MET A 446 10.90 -13.43 6.53
CA MET A 446 10.16 -12.18 6.31
C MET A 446 9.49 -11.73 7.61
N PRO A 447 9.31 -10.42 7.84
CA PRO A 447 8.42 -9.94 8.88
C PRO A 447 6.99 -10.41 8.62
N SER A 448 6.15 -10.35 9.66
CA SER A 448 4.71 -10.57 9.50
C SER A 448 4.11 -9.58 8.52
N GLY A 449 3.12 -9.99 7.75
CA GLY A 449 2.54 -9.10 6.75
C GLY A 449 1.58 -9.83 5.83
N TYR A 450 1.23 -9.13 4.75
CA TYR A 450 0.34 -9.63 3.72
C TYR A 450 0.83 -9.21 2.34
N LEU A 451 0.44 -10.02 1.36
CA LEU A 451 0.70 -9.74 -0.05
C LEU A 451 -0.31 -8.71 -0.55
N VAL A 452 0.19 -7.70 -1.25
CA VAL A 452 -0.62 -6.70 -1.95
C VAL A 452 -0.66 -7.01 -3.43
N TYR A 453 0.49 -7.33 -4.03
CA TYR A 453 0.61 -7.63 -5.45
C TYR A 453 1.78 -8.59 -5.71
N LEU A 454 1.63 -9.46 -6.71
CA LEU A 454 2.69 -10.26 -7.28
C LEU A 454 2.68 -10.02 -8.78
N THR A 455 3.84 -9.68 -9.32
CA THR A 455 4.02 -9.50 -10.77
C THR A 455 3.61 -10.76 -11.55
N PRO A 456 3.15 -10.64 -12.82
CA PRO A 456 2.67 -11.80 -13.58
C PRO A 456 3.73 -12.89 -13.79
N ASP A 457 5.01 -12.51 -13.89
CA ASP A 457 6.14 -13.43 -13.97
C ASP A 457 6.50 -14.10 -12.62
N LYS A 458 5.88 -13.63 -11.52
CA LYS A 458 6.07 -14.06 -10.13
C LYS A 458 7.46 -13.79 -9.57
N GLU A 459 8.22 -12.90 -10.20
CA GLU A 459 9.57 -12.57 -9.78
C GLU A 459 9.59 -11.48 -8.71
N ILE A 460 8.66 -10.53 -8.74
CA ILE A 460 8.63 -9.39 -7.80
C ILE A 460 7.39 -9.43 -6.92
N TRP A 461 7.64 -9.47 -5.61
CA TRP A 461 6.62 -9.48 -4.57
C TRP A 461 6.46 -8.08 -4.00
N TRP A 462 5.23 -7.62 -3.87
CA TRP A 462 4.89 -6.35 -3.24
C TRP A 462 3.91 -6.61 -2.10
N GLY A 463 4.34 -6.30 -0.88
CA GLY A 463 3.54 -6.52 0.31
C GLY A 463 3.56 -5.35 1.27
N ALA A 464 2.91 -5.55 2.41
CA ALA A 464 2.96 -4.62 3.52
C ALA A 464 3.09 -5.37 4.85
N THR A 465 3.72 -4.74 5.83
CA THR A 465 3.76 -5.22 7.22
C THR A 465 3.01 -4.23 8.09
N PHE A 466 2.21 -4.73 9.02
CA PHE A 466 1.56 -3.86 10.01
C PHE A 466 2.45 -3.71 11.24
N GLU A 467 2.70 -2.48 11.65
CA GLU A 467 3.57 -2.16 12.76
C GLU A 467 2.93 -1.13 13.69
N THR A 468 3.24 -1.27 14.98
CA THR A 468 2.80 -0.35 16.02
C THR A 468 3.98 0.11 16.84
N GLU A 469 4.16 1.43 16.94
CA GLU A 469 5.11 2.06 17.84
C GLU A 469 4.37 3.04 18.77
N GLY A 470 4.16 2.61 20.02
CA GLY A 470 3.35 3.35 20.97
C GLY A 470 1.89 3.46 20.53
N ILE A 471 1.43 4.68 20.23
CA ILE A 471 0.07 4.97 19.72
C ILE A 471 0.00 5.10 18.20
N VAL A 472 1.15 5.03 17.51
CA VAL A 472 1.24 5.17 16.06
C VAL A 472 1.16 3.78 15.45
N ALA A 473 0.28 3.65 14.46
CA ALA A 473 0.11 2.45 13.65
C ALA A 473 0.51 2.79 12.21
N SER A 474 1.32 1.94 11.58
CA SER A 474 1.75 2.10 10.19
C SER A 474 1.68 0.78 9.44
N ALA A 475 1.56 0.86 8.12
CA ALA A 475 1.56 -0.30 7.24
C ALA A 475 2.62 -0.14 6.13
N PRO A 476 3.91 -0.03 6.47
CA PRO A 476 4.95 0.19 5.47
C PRO A 476 4.98 -0.94 4.45
N ASN A 477 5.07 -0.56 3.19
CA ASN A 477 5.25 -1.51 2.10
C ASN A 477 6.67 -2.08 2.10
N TRP A 478 6.79 -3.26 1.51
CA TRP A 478 8.05 -3.92 1.25
C TRP A 478 8.01 -4.60 -0.11
N TYR A 479 9.19 -4.83 -0.67
CA TYR A 479 9.32 -5.68 -1.86
C TYR A 479 10.36 -6.77 -1.68
N LEU A 480 10.13 -7.87 -2.41
CA LEU A 480 11.18 -8.82 -2.78
C LEU A 480 11.41 -8.70 -4.29
N ALA A 481 12.65 -8.44 -4.68
CA ALA A 481 13.04 -8.33 -6.09
C ALA A 481 14.29 -9.19 -6.37
N PRO A 482 14.52 -9.62 -7.62
CA PRO A 482 15.74 -10.34 -7.96
C PRO A 482 17.03 -9.57 -7.59
N PRO A 483 18.19 -10.26 -7.50
CA PRO A 483 19.48 -9.63 -7.29
C PRO A 483 19.80 -8.67 -8.44
N LEU A 484 20.54 -7.61 -8.15
CA LEU A 484 20.96 -6.65 -9.18
C LEU A 484 21.84 -7.36 -10.22
N ALA A 485 21.60 -7.08 -11.50
CA ALA A 485 22.46 -7.58 -12.57
C ALA A 485 23.90 -7.09 -12.34
N LYS A 486 24.85 -8.03 -12.26
CA LYS A 486 26.28 -7.76 -11.99
C LYS A 486 27.03 -7.20 -13.19
#